data_AF-A0A662H3R6-F1
#
_entry.id   AF-A0A662H3R6-F1
#
_cell.length_a   1.000
_cell.length_b   1.000
_cell.length_c   1.000
_cell.angle_alpha   90.00
_cell.angle_beta   90.00
_cell.angle_gamma   90.00
#
_symmetry.space_group_name_H-M   'P 1'
#
loop_
_entity.id
_entity.type
_entity.pdbx_description
1 polymer ?
#
loop_
_entity_poly.entity_id
_entity_poly.type
_entity_poly.pdbx_seq_one_letter_code
_entity_poly.pdbx_strand_id
1 'polypeptide(L)'
;SLQNALKVLPKEVFLVDPQEIKKLFLKPEVTDKYELEWREPNVEGVISFLCGEHDFSRGRVENALRRAVKAVRELRIQTSLDAWFS
;
A
#
# COMPACT_ATOMS: atom_id res chain seq x y z
N SER A 1 -29.61 -3.23 -12.57
CA SER A 1 -28.82 -2.01 -12.30
C SER A 1 -29.28 -1.38 -10.99
N LEU A 2 -28.46 -0.53 -10.35
CA LEU A 2 -28.81 0.16 -9.08
C LEU A 2 -30.20 0.83 -9.16
N GLN A 3 -30.53 1.44 -10.29
CA GLN A 3 -31.84 2.07 -10.53
C GLN A 3 -33.01 1.08 -10.51
N ASN A 4 -32.82 -0.16 -10.98
CA ASN A 4 -33.88 -1.17 -10.95
C ASN A 4 -34.07 -1.73 -9.53
N ALA A 5 -32.98 -1.85 -8.74
CA ALA A 5 -33.05 -2.31 -7.36
C ALA A 5 -33.73 -1.27 -6.44
N LEU A 6 -33.43 0.01 -6.63
CA LEU A 6 -34.03 1.11 -5.85
C LEU A 6 -35.55 1.28 -6.06
N LYS A 7 -36.14 0.68 -7.10
CA LYS A 7 -37.59 0.68 -7.32
C LYS A 7 -38.33 -0.32 -6.42
N VAL A 8 -37.63 -1.34 -5.92
CA VAL A 8 -38.22 -2.48 -5.19
C VAL A 8 -37.82 -2.44 -3.70
N LEU A 9 -36.67 -1.83 -3.38
CA LEU A 9 -36.16 -1.80 -2.02
C LEU A 9 -36.80 -0.67 -1.18
N PRO A 10 -37.09 -0.93 0.11
CA PRO A 10 -37.49 0.10 1.06
C PRO A 10 -36.38 1.16 1.19
N LYS A 11 -36.77 2.43 1.32
CA LYS A 11 -35.80 3.53 1.46
C LYS A 11 -35.02 3.47 2.78
N GLU A 12 -35.56 2.81 3.81
CA GLU A 12 -34.91 2.71 5.13
C GLU A 12 -33.72 1.72 5.15
N VAL A 13 -33.50 0.96 4.07
CA VAL A 13 -32.38 0.01 3.95
C VAL A 13 -31.03 0.73 3.90
N PHE A 14 -30.99 1.98 3.47
CA PHE A 14 -29.75 2.71 3.25
C PHE A 14 -29.61 3.90 4.19
N LEU A 15 -28.54 3.90 4.97
CA LEU A 15 -28.16 5.01 5.88
C LEU A 15 -27.67 6.26 5.13
N VAL A 16 -27.28 6.10 3.86
CA VAL A 16 -26.71 7.11 2.97
C VAL A 16 -27.19 6.85 1.54
N ASP A 17 -27.26 7.89 0.71
CA ASP A 17 -27.77 7.75 -0.67
C ASP A 17 -26.91 6.74 -1.45
N PRO A 18 -27.51 5.65 -1.97
CA PRO A 18 -26.79 4.67 -2.77
C PRO A 18 -26.11 5.23 -4.01
N GLN A 19 -26.56 6.38 -4.54
CA GLN A 19 -25.87 7.08 -5.62
C GLN A 19 -24.55 7.70 -5.17
N GLU A 20 -24.46 8.20 -3.94
CA GLU A 20 -23.20 8.72 -3.38
C GLU A 20 -22.19 7.60 -3.18
N ILE A 21 -22.64 6.47 -2.64
CA ILE A 21 -21.81 5.25 -2.52
C ILE A 21 -21.32 4.82 -3.90
N LYS A 22 -22.22 4.72 -4.89
CA LYS A 22 -21.83 4.39 -6.26
C LYS A 22 -20.83 5.39 -6.84
N LYS A 23 -21.01 6.69 -6.60
CA LYS A 23 -20.08 7.73 -7.06
C LYS A 23 -18.72 7.57 -6.41
N LEU A 24 -18.63 7.27 -5.11
CA LEU A 24 -17.37 7.04 -4.41
C LEU A 24 -16.56 5.88 -5.05
N PHE A 25 -17.22 4.77 -5.38
CA PHE A 25 -16.56 3.64 -6.03
C PHE A 25 -16.20 3.89 -7.50
N LEU A 26 -17.04 4.62 -8.24
CA LEU A 26 -16.82 4.88 -9.68
C LEU A 26 -15.91 6.07 -9.96
N LYS A 27 -15.88 7.04 -9.06
CA LYS A 27 -15.12 8.30 -9.15
C LYS A 27 -14.49 8.60 -7.79
N PRO A 28 -13.59 7.72 -7.31
CA PRO A 28 -12.85 8.00 -6.10
C PRO A 28 -11.99 9.26 -6.30
N GLU A 29 -11.73 9.97 -5.22
CA GLU A 29 -10.73 11.03 -5.22
C GLU A 29 -9.35 10.38 -5.30
N VAL A 30 -8.69 10.54 -6.45
CA VAL A 30 -7.38 9.97 -6.75
C VAL A 30 -6.41 11.08 -7.17
N THR A 31 -5.12 10.78 -7.09
CA THR A 31 -4.06 11.68 -7.55
C THR A 31 -3.05 10.90 -8.35
N ASP A 32 -2.68 11.44 -9.51
CA ASP A 32 -1.57 10.96 -10.32
C ASP A 32 -0.28 11.75 -10.02
N LYS A 33 -0.32 12.69 -9.07
CA LYS A 33 0.80 13.57 -8.70
C LYS A 33 1.72 12.89 -7.68
N TYR A 34 2.42 11.85 -8.11
CA TYR A 34 3.45 11.18 -7.30
C TYR A 34 4.59 10.66 -8.17
N GLU A 35 5.76 10.50 -7.57
CA GLU A 35 6.93 9.87 -8.19
C GLU A 35 7.29 8.60 -7.39
N LEU A 36 7.66 7.54 -8.11
CA LEU A 36 8.08 6.29 -7.49
C LEU A 36 9.60 6.28 -7.33
N GLU A 37 10.06 6.50 -6.10
CA GLU A 37 11.48 6.49 -5.76
C GLU A 37 11.79 5.47 -4.67
N TRP A 38 12.75 4.58 -4.94
CA TRP A 38 13.27 3.65 -3.94
C TRP A 38 14.58 4.17 -3.36
N ARG A 39 14.55 4.53 -2.07
CA ARG A 39 15.70 5.04 -1.31
C ARG A 39 16.24 3.98 -0.36
N GLU A 40 17.52 4.10 0.03
CA GLU A 40 18.07 3.20 1.05
C GLU A 40 17.36 3.45 2.40
N PRO A 41 16.96 2.38 3.13
CA PRO A 41 16.33 2.54 4.44
C PRO A 41 17.27 3.20 5.47
N ASN A 42 16.74 4.08 6.31
CA ASN A 42 17.44 4.56 7.50
C ASN A 42 17.44 3.47 8.58
N VAL A 43 18.52 2.68 8.63
CA VAL A 43 18.63 1.51 9.53
C VAL A 43 18.47 1.89 10.99
N GLU A 44 19.15 2.94 11.44
CA GLU A 44 19.10 3.38 12.84
C GLU A 44 17.71 3.86 13.22
N GLY A 45 17.09 4.69 12.36
CA GLY A 45 15.74 5.21 12.59
C GLY A 45 14.67 4.11 12.65
N VAL A 46 14.79 3.08 11.81
CA VAL A 46 13.84 1.95 11.85
C VAL A 46 14.02 1.12 13.12
N ILE A 47 15.27 0.89 13.57
CA ILE A 47 15.52 0.17 14.82
C ILE A 47 15.02 0.96 16.03
N SER A 48 15.28 2.28 16.09
CA SER A 48 14.82 3.11 17.20
C SER A 48 13.29 3.13 17.28
N PHE A 49 12.61 3.31 16.14
CA PHE A 49 11.15 3.33 16.10
C PHE A 49 10.55 1.96 16.47
N LEU A 50 10.95 0.89 15.78
CA LEU A 50 10.30 -0.42 15.99
C LEU A 50 10.70 -1.09 17.30
N CYS A 51 11.99 -1.07 17.67
CA CYS A 51 12.48 -1.77 18.86
C CYS A 51 12.44 -0.89 20.10
N GLY A 52 12.55 0.43 19.95
CA GLY A 52 12.51 1.38 21.06
C GLY A 52 11.09 1.80 21.43
N GLU A 53 10.24 2.14 20.45
CA GLU A 53 8.88 2.67 20.73
C GLU A 53 7.79 1.59 20.68
N HIS A 54 8.00 0.53 19.89
CA HIS A 54 7.00 -0.50 19.63
C HIS A 54 7.38 -1.91 20.14
N ASP A 55 8.46 -2.03 20.91
CA ASP A 55 8.92 -3.27 21.55
C ASP A 55 9.09 -4.48 20.62
N PHE A 56 9.42 -4.25 19.34
CA PHE A 56 9.74 -5.34 18.42
C PHE A 56 11.07 -5.99 18.79
N SER A 57 11.17 -7.30 18.52
CA SER A 57 12.43 -8.04 18.71
C SER A 57 13.51 -7.53 17.75
N ARG A 58 14.55 -6.93 18.33
CA ARG A 58 15.69 -6.36 17.60
C ARG A 58 16.31 -7.30 16.58
N GLY A 59 16.57 -8.56 16.96
CA GLY A 59 17.13 -9.55 16.05
C GLY A 59 16.22 -9.85 14.83
N ARG A 60 14.90 -9.78 14.99
CA ARG A 60 13.97 -9.93 13.85
C ARG A 60 13.99 -8.70 12.94
N VAL A 61 13.99 -7.51 13.52
CA VAL A 61 14.04 -6.24 12.79
C VAL A 61 15.33 -6.10 11.99
N GLU A 62 16.48 -6.38 12.61
CA GLU A 62 17.80 -6.32 11.95
C GLU A 62 17.89 -7.31 10.77
N ASN A 63 17.39 -8.54 10.95
CA ASN A 63 17.36 -9.54 9.88
C ASN A 63 16.45 -9.15 8.70
N ALA A 64 15.31 -8.52 8.98
CA ALA A 64 14.42 -8.00 7.94
C ALA A 64 15.05 -6.80 7.22
N LEU A 65 15.63 -5.85 7.96
CA LEU A 65 16.32 -4.68 7.41
C LEU A 65 17.49 -5.07 6.51
N ARG A 66 18.31 -6.06 6.91
CA ARG A 66 19.41 -6.55 6.07
C ARG A 66 18.92 -7.03 4.70
N ARG A 67 17.79 -7.75 4.66
CA ARG A 67 17.18 -8.22 3.41
C ARG A 67 16.63 -7.07 2.57
N ALA A 68 15.96 -6.10 3.21
CA ALA A 68 15.42 -4.93 2.53
C ALA A 68 16.51 -4.06 1.90
N VAL A 69 17.60 -3.77 2.63
CA VAL A 69 18.75 -3.01 2.12
C VAL A 69 19.37 -3.72 0.92
N LYS A 70 19.55 -5.04 1.00
CA LYS A 70 20.08 -5.85 -0.11
C LYS A 70 19.18 -5.75 -1.35
N ALA A 71 17.86 -5.94 -1.18
CA ALA A 71 16.91 -5.88 -2.29
C ALA A 71 16.90 -4.50 -2.99
N VAL A 72 16.93 -3.39 -2.21
CA VAL A 72 16.99 -2.04 -2.79
C VAL A 72 18.27 -1.81 -3.59
N ARG A 73 19.40 -2.38 -3.15
CA ARG A 73 20.66 -2.31 -3.91
C ARG A 73 20.59 -3.13 -5.19
N GLU A 74 20.03 -4.33 -5.14
CA GLU A 74 19.87 -5.19 -6.33
C GLU A 74 18.98 -4.54 -7.39
N LEU A 75 17.91 -3.84 -6.98
CA LEU A 75 17.05 -3.07 -7.89
C LEU A 75 17.78 -1.92 -8.61
N ARG A 76 18.89 -1.42 -8.06
CA ARG A 76 19.69 -0.33 -8.63
C ARG A 76 20.80 -0.82 -9.56
N ILE A 77 21.08 -2.12 -9.57
CA ILE A 77 22.09 -2.73 -10.45
C ILE A 77 21.42 -3.06 -11.78
N GLN A 78 22.15 -2.95 -12.88
CA GLN A 78 21.67 -3.31 -14.21
C GLN A 78 21.16 -4.76 -14.23
N THR A 79 19.87 -4.95 -14.45
CA THR A 79 19.22 -6.26 -14.54
C THR A 79 19.41 -6.89 -15.93
N SER A 80 19.63 -8.20 -16.01
CA SER A 80 19.59 -8.93 -17.28
C SER A 80 18.14 -9.22 -17.70
N LEU A 81 17.94 -9.60 -18.96
CA LEU A 81 16.63 -10.04 -19.47
C LEU A 81 16.10 -11.29 -18.74
N ASP A 82 16.99 -12.11 -18.16
CA ASP A 82 16.60 -13.29 -17.37
C ASP A 82 15.66 -12.95 -16.21
N ALA A 83 15.75 -11.73 -15.67
CA ALA A 83 14.84 -11.26 -14.61
C ALA A 83 13.36 -11.16 -15.04
N TRP A 84 13.06 -11.21 -16.34
CA TRP A 84 11.73 -11.00 -16.90
C TRP A 84 11.11 -12.25 -17.53
N PHE A 85 11.91 -13.26 -17.88
CA PHE A 85 11.49 -14.41 -18.69
C PHE A 85 11.71 -15.78 -18.02
N SER A 86 12.00 -15.80 -16.72
CA SER A 86 12.20 -17.02 -15.92
C SER A 86 10.89 -17.68 -15.49
#